data_AF-A0A2T2TI00-F1
#
_entry.id   AF-A0A2T2TI00-F1
#
_cell.length_a   1.000
_cell.length_b   1.000
_cell.length_c   1.000
_cell.angle_alpha   90.00
_cell.angle_beta   90.00
_cell.angle_gamma   90.00
#
_symmetry.space_group_name_H-M   'P 1'
#
loop_
_entity.id
_entity.type
_entity.pdbx_description
1 polymer ?
#
loop_
_entity_poly.entity_id
_entity_poly.type
_entity_poly.pdbx_seq_one_letter_code
_entity_poly.pdbx_strand_id
1 'polypeptide(L)' 'ETVTPLLPENDRNHYTIGLGWRPLPCTELNVAYQYLDQNDRRGRVVEPPSGQEPTTDLNSGLYSFYAHLIGATLTVRY' A
#
# COMPACT_ATOMS: atom_id res chain seq x y z
N GLU A 1 6.71 3.47 -20.60
CA GLU A 1 5.86 2.54 -19.84
C GLU A 1 4.60 3.28 -19.43
N THR A 2 3.46 2.90 -20.00
CA THR A 2 2.17 3.61 -19.83
C THR A 2 1.22 2.72 -19.04
N VAL A 3 0.75 3.22 -17.89
CA VAL A 3 0.01 2.44 -16.90
C VAL A 3 -1.48 2.65 -17.08
N THR A 4 -2.25 1.57 -17.03
CA THR A 4 -3.72 1.58 -17.08
C THR A 4 -4.26 2.25 -15.80
N PRO A 5 -5.09 3.29 -15.92
CA PRO A 5 -5.45 4.17 -14.79
C PRO A 5 -6.39 3.56 -13.74
N LEU A 6 -6.92 2.35 -13.95
CA LEU A 6 -7.99 1.79 -13.12
C LEU A 6 -7.49 1.04 -11.88
N LEU A 7 -6.22 0.66 -11.82
CA LEU A 7 -5.63 0.11 -10.60
C LEU A 7 -4.12 0.42 -10.56
N PRO A 8 -3.72 1.53 -9.93
CA PRO A 8 -2.31 1.87 -9.77
C PRO A 8 -1.66 0.92 -8.75
N GLU A 9 -1.30 -0.28 -9.19
CA GLU A 9 -0.39 -1.15 -8.45
C GLU A 9 1.06 -0.85 -8.87
N ASN A 10 1.95 -0.84 -7.90
CA ASN A 10 3.38 -0.69 -8.05
C ASN A 10 4.06 -1.41 -6.89
N ASP A 11 5.36 -1.68 -6.99
CA ASP A 11 6.16 -2.25 -5.92
C ASP A 11 5.98 -1.42 -4.63
N ARG A 12 5.63 -2.10 -3.55
CA ARG A 12 5.33 -1.52 -2.24
C ARG A 12 6.52 -1.65 -1.33
N ASN A 13 6.88 -0.57 -0.66
CA ASN A 13 7.79 -0.58 0.47
C ASN A 13 6.99 -0.84 1.74
N HIS A 14 7.34 -1.91 2.46
CA HIS A 14 6.67 -2.33 3.68
C HIS A 14 7.58 -2.13 4.89
N TYR A 15 7.17 -1.26 5.81
CA TYR A 15 7.85 -1.08 7.09
C TYR A 15 6.92 -1.49 8.22
N THR A 16 7.28 -2.54 8.96
CA THR A 16 6.44 -3.06 10.04
C THR A 16 7.22 -3.12 11.34
N ILE A 17 6.61 -2.64 12.43
CA ILE A 17 7.10 -2.80 13.79
C ILE A 17 5.98 -3.39 14.66
N GLY A 18 6.34 -4.25 15.61
CA GLY A 18 5.38 -4.85 16.51
C GLY A 18 5.97 -5.11 17.88
N LEU A 19 5.08 -5.18 18.88
CA LEU A 19 5.41 -5.50 20.25
C LEU A 19 4.42 -6.52 20.79
N GLY A 20 4.96 -7.56 21.43
CA GLY A 20 4.19 -8.62 22.08
C GLY A 20 4.38 -8.57 23.60
N TRP A 21 3.31 -8.77 24.35
CA TRP A 21 3.32 -8.82 25.80
C TRP A 21 2.48 -10.00 26.30
N ARG A 22 3.07 -10.80 27.20
CA ARG A 22 2.40 -11.91 27.89
C ARG A 22 2.23 -11.56 29.36
N PRO A 23 1.13 -10.89 29.75
CA PRO A 23 0.93 -10.51 31.15
C PRO A 23 0.63 -11.71 32.05
N LEU A 24 0.01 -12.77 31.50
CA LEU A 24 -0.30 -14.02 32.20
C LEU A 24 0.07 -15.22 31.32
N PRO A 25 0.26 -16.43 31.88
CA PRO A 25 0.59 -17.62 31.09
C PRO A 25 -0.48 -17.99 30.04
N CYS A 26 -1.74 -17.62 30.29
CA CYS A 26 -2.87 -17.90 29.41
C CYS A 26 -3.20 -16.76 28.43
N THR A 27 -2.52 -15.62 28.50
CA THR A 27 -2.85 -14.45 27.67
C THR A 27 -1.65 -13.89 26.92
N GLU A 28 -1.90 -13.39 25.70
CA GLU A 28 -0.90 -12.71 24.89
C GLU A 28 -1.56 -11.52 24.18
N LEU A 29 -0.97 -10.34 24.33
CA LEU A 29 -1.34 -9.11 23.64
C LEU A 29 -0.26 -8.79 22.62
N ASN A 30 -0.64 -8.63 21.36
CA ASN A 30 0.24 -8.19 20.29
C ASN A 30 -0.30 -6.88 19.70
N VAL A 31 0.58 -5.91 19.52
CA VAL A 31 0.29 -4.67 18.79
C VAL A 31 1.28 -4.52 17.64
N ALA A 32 0.80 -4.05 16.50
CA ALA A 32 1.62 -3.85 15.31
C ALA A 32 1.24 -2.56 14.60
N TYR A 33 2.25 -1.93 14.01
CA TYR A 33 2.11 -0.79 13.12
C TYR A 33 2.84 -1.11 11.81
N GLN A 34 2.17 -0.85 10.70
CA GLN A 34 2.75 -0.97 9.37
C GLN A 34 2.55 0.32 8.59
N TYR A 35 3.64 0.79 8.00
CA TYR A 35 3.64 1.84 7.01
C TYR A 35 3.88 1.22 5.63
N LEU A 36 3.00 1.56 4.70
CA LEU A 36 3.10 1.19 3.29
C LEU A 36 3.36 2.46 2.50
N ASP A 37 4.36 2.39 1.63
CA ASP A 37 4.66 3.45 0.68
C ASP A 37 4.84 2.85 -0.71
N GLN A 38 4.45 3.58 -1.74
CA GLN A 38 4.66 3.21 -3.13
C GLN A 38 5.41 4.33 -3.82
N ASN A 39 6.49 3.97 -4.53
CA ASN A 39 7.27 4.94 -5.29
C ASN A 39 6.35 5.71 -6.25
N ASP A 40 6.49 7.04 -6.22
CA ASP A 40 5.75 7.98 -7.05
C ASP A 40 5.75 7.56 -8.53
N ARG A 41 4.57 7.61 -9.16
CA ARG A 41 4.45 7.19 -10.56
C ARG A 41 3.69 8.19 -11.41
N ARG A 42 4.22 8.47 -12.59
CA ARG A 42 3.53 9.29 -13.59
C ARG A 42 2.44 8.45 -14.25
N GLY A 43 1.20 8.92 -14.17
CA GLY A 43 0.04 8.28 -14.77
C GLY A 43 -0.77 9.26 -15.61
N ARG A 44 -1.83 8.76 -16.22
CA ARG A 44 -2.66 9.50 -17.17
C ARG A 44 -4.14 9.36 -16.80
N VAL A 45 -4.87 10.47 -16.83
CA VAL A 45 -6.34 10.48 -16.59
C VAL A 45 -7.14 10.34 -17.90
N VAL A 46 -6.53 10.70 -19.05
CA VAL A 46 -7.19 10.75 -20.37
C VAL A 46 -6.74 9.59 -21.23
N GLU A 47 -7.63 8.74 -21.71
CA GLU A 47 -7.20 7.66 -22.62
C GLU A 47 -6.76 8.19 -24.00
N PRO A 48 -5.80 7.52 -24.67
CA PRO A 48 -5.45 7.87 -26.04
C PRO A 48 -6.66 7.68 -26.97
N PRO A 49 -6.75 8.43 -28.07
CA PRO A 49 -7.76 8.20 -29.10
C PRO A 49 -7.80 6.74 -29.56
N SER A 50 -8.99 6.23 -29.88
CA SER A 50 -9.18 4.84 -30.31
C SER A 50 -8.20 4.44 -31.42
N GLY A 51 -7.43 3.38 -31.19
CA GLY A 51 -6.43 2.87 -32.12
C GLY A 51 -5.04 3.50 -32.01
N GLN A 52 -4.78 4.35 -31.02
CA GLN A 52 -3.44 4.89 -30.76
C GLN A 52 -2.83 4.29 -29.48
N GLU A 53 -1.54 3.95 -29.57
CA GLU A 53 -0.77 3.52 -28.41
C GLU A 53 -0.55 4.70 -27.45
N PRO A 54 -0.78 4.51 -26.14
CA PRO A 54 -0.58 5.56 -25.16
C PRO A 54 0.90 5.94 -25.03
N THR A 55 1.23 7.20 -25.28
CA THR A 55 2.58 7.76 -25.11
C THR A 55 2.77 8.36 -23.71
N THR A 56 4.02 8.50 -23.28
CA THR A 56 4.38 9.12 -21.99
C THR A 56 4.02 10.60 -21.91
N ASP A 57 3.88 11.26 -23.06
CA ASP A 57 3.50 12.68 -23.16
C ASP A 57 2.06 12.92 -22.68
N LEU A 58 1.24 11.87 -22.66
CA LEU A 58 -0.11 11.92 -22.15
C LEU A 58 -0.17 11.76 -20.61
N ASN A 59 0.95 11.56 -19.91
CA ASN A 59 0.96 11.49 -18.45
C ASN A 59 0.65 12.86 -17.84
N SER A 60 -0.55 13.00 -17.28
CA SER A 60 -1.09 14.27 -16.77
C SER A 60 -0.87 14.50 -15.28
N GLY A 61 -0.23 13.57 -14.55
CA GLY A 61 -0.02 13.73 -13.11
C GLY A 61 0.91 12.69 -12.47
N LEU A 62 1.29 12.97 -11.23
CA LEU A 62 2.00 12.05 -10.35
C LEU A 62 0.99 11.42 -9.38
N TYR A 63 0.98 10.10 -9.31
CA TYR A 63 0.21 9.33 -8.36
C TYR A 63 1.16 8.88 -7.25
N SER A 64 0.82 9.28 -6.03
CA SER A 64 1.51 8.88 -4.80
C SER A 64 0.52 8.12 -3.92
N PHE A 65 0.98 7.04 -3.30
CA PHE A 65 0.16 6.24 -2.39
C PHE A 65 0.97 5.87 -1.15
N TYR A 66 0.39 6.16 0.02
CA TYR A 66 0.89 5.68 1.29
C TYR A 66 -0.28 5.27 2.19
N ALA A 67 -0.03 4.34 3.10
CA ALA A 67 -1.01 3.89 4.07
C ALA A 67 -0.39 3.60 5.44
N HIS A 68 -1.17 3.85 6.49
CA HIS A 68 -0.84 3.51 7.87
C HIS A 68 -1.82 2.44 8.35
N LEU A 69 -1.30 1.31 8.81
CA LEU A 69 -2.08 0.21 9.35
C LEU A 69 -1.70 0.02 10.82
N ILE A 70 -2.72 -0.12 11.67
CA ILE A 70 -2.57 -0.42 13.09
C ILE A 70 -3.35 -1.71 13.36
N GLY A 71 -2.71 -2.67 14.02
CA GLY A 71 -3.33 -3.94 14.41
C GLY A 71 -3.09 -4.21 15.89
N ALA A 72 -4.10 -4.78 16.54
CA ALA A 72 -4.00 -5.31 17.89
C ALA A 72 -4.68 -6.68 17.96
N THR A 73 -4.07 -7.62 18.66
CA THR A 73 -4.61 -8.97 18.87
C THR A 73 -4.47 -9.38 20.33
N LEU A 74 -5.53 -9.95 20.88
CA LEU A 74 -5.53 -10.59 22.19
C LEU A 74 -5.79 -12.08 22.00
N THR A 75 -4.88 -12.92 22.48
CA THR A 75 -5.03 -14.38 22.50
C THR A 75 -5.28 -14.84 23.93
N VAL A 76 -6.27 -15.71 24.10
CA VAL A 76 -6.56 -16.38 25.38
C VAL A 76 -6.53 -17.89 25.16
N ARG A 77 -5.78 -18.60 25.99
CA ARG A 77 -5.67 -20.07 25.98
C ARG A 77 -6.45 -20.64 27.15
N TYR A 78 -7.28 -21.64 26.87
CA TYR A 78 -8.12 -22.36 27.84
C TYR A 78 -7.72 -23.83 27.85
#